data_AF-A0A151IYE4-F1
#
_entry.id   AF-A0A151IYE4-F1
#
_cell.length_a   1.000
_cell.length_b   1.000
_cell.length_c   1.000
_cell.angle_alpha   90.00
_cell.angle_beta   90.00
_cell.angle_gamma   90.00
#
_symmetry.space_group_name_H-M   'P 1'
#
loop_
_entity.id
_entity.type
_entity.pdbx_description
1 polymer ?
#
loop_
_entity_poly.entity_id
_entity_poly.type
_entity_poly.pdbx_seq_one_letter_code
_entity_poly.pdbx_strand_id
1 'polypeptide(L)'
;MTSSDEQVNLPWVEKYRPKSLDELISHETIIKTINKFIDENQLPHLLLYGPPGTGKTSTILACARKLYTPAQFNSVVVLELNASDDRGIGIVRDQILSFASRGAMYKSAFKLIILDEADATTNDAQNALRRKIQELKLNKGLALQDILTEVHSYVMKLDLPNQLFMDLLCKMAEIEKRLASGCRDDIQLNSLISAFYSVRDYIDTFCYVD
;
A
#
# COMPACT_ATOMS: atom_id res chain seq x y z
N MET A 1 2.35 -35.64 -29.17
CA MET A 1 1.37 -35.77 -28.07
C MET A 1 1.26 -34.39 -27.43
N THR A 2 0.22 -33.66 -27.83
CA THR A 2 -0.10 -32.29 -27.42
C THR A 2 -0.69 -32.30 -26.01
N SER A 3 0.07 -31.81 -25.02
CA SER A 3 -0.44 -31.59 -23.67
C SER A 3 -1.23 -30.27 -23.65
N SER A 4 -2.54 -30.40 -23.86
CA SER A 4 -3.61 -29.64 -23.18
C SER A 4 -3.29 -28.20 -22.74
N ASP A 5 -3.52 -27.24 -23.64
CA ASP A 5 -3.83 -25.86 -23.27
C ASP A 5 -5.21 -25.85 -22.57
N GLU A 6 -5.22 -25.99 -21.24
CA GLU A 6 -6.37 -25.55 -20.44
C GLU A 6 -6.49 -24.04 -20.64
N GLN A 7 -7.43 -23.60 -21.47
CA GLN A 7 -7.84 -22.20 -21.53
C GLN A 7 -8.50 -21.84 -20.20
N VAL A 8 -7.67 -21.49 -19.22
CA VAL A 8 -8.10 -20.76 -18.04
C VAL A 8 -8.80 -19.51 -18.57
N ASN A 9 -10.11 -19.40 -18.29
CA ASN A 9 -10.93 -18.26 -18.71
C ASN A 9 -10.55 -17.04 -17.87
N LEU A 10 -9.37 -16.50 -18.15
CA LEU A 10 -8.81 -15.34 -17.46
C LEU A 10 -9.64 -14.11 -17.80
N PRO A 11 -9.91 -13.23 -16.81
CA PRO A 11 -10.47 -11.91 -17.07
C PRO A 11 -9.69 -11.20 -18.18
N TRP A 12 -10.39 -10.45 -19.03
CA TRP A 12 -9.74 -9.78 -20.18
C TRP A 12 -8.59 -8.87 -19.76
N VAL A 13 -8.68 -8.28 -18.57
CA VAL A 13 -7.63 -7.45 -17.96
C VAL A 13 -6.32 -8.24 -17.80
N GLU A 14 -6.38 -9.50 -17.39
CA GLU A 14 -5.21 -10.37 -17.27
C GLU A 14 -4.78 -10.95 -18.62
N LYS A 15 -5.76 -11.31 -19.46
CA LYS A 15 -5.51 -11.89 -20.79
C LYS A 15 -4.74 -10.93 -21.71
N TYR A 16 -5.06 -9.64 -21.65
CA TYR A 16 -4.43 -8.59 -22.45
C TYR A 16 -3.43 -7.74 -21.65
N ARG A 17 -3.02 -8.18 -20.45
CA ARG A 17 -1.98 -7.51 -19.68
C ARG A 17 -0.67 -7.50 -20.49
N PRO A 18 -0.04 -6.33 -20.72
CA PRO A 18 1.19 -6.24 -21.49
C PRO A 18 2.28 -7.17 -20.95
N LYS A 19 2.87 -7.98 -21.83
CA LYS A 19 3.94 -8.92 -21.47
C LYS A 19 5.33 -8.34 -21.70
N SER A 20 5.43 -7.34 -22.57
CA SER A 20 6.66 -6.65 -22.96
C SER A 20 6.50 -5.14 -22.79
N LEU A 21 7.62 -4.42 -22.68
CA LEU A 21 7.60 -2.96 -22.58
C LEU A 21 7.08 -2.30 -23.87
N ASP A 22 7.18 -2.98 -25.01
CA ASP A 22 6.74 -2.47 -26.32
C ASP A 22 5.21 -2.55 -26.51
N GLU A 23 4.53 -3.38 -25.72
CA GLU A 23 3.06 -3.50 -25.69
C GLU A 23 2.40 -2.41 -24.83
N LEU A 24 3.17 -1.63 -24.07
CA LEU A 24 2.66 -0.50 -23.30
C LEU A 24 2.40 0.68 -24.23
N ILE A 25 1.11 0.93 -24.50
CA ILE A 25 0.64 2.01 -25.37
C ILE A 25 0.94 3.41 -24.77
N SER A 26 1.20 3.49 -23.46
CA SER A 26 1.35 4.75 -22.71
C SER A 26 2.79 4.99 -22.25
N HIS A 27 3.17 6.28 -22.17
CA HIS A 27 4.41 6.76 -21.56
C HIS A 27 5.73 6.39 -22.27
N GLU A 28 5.84 6.67 -23.57
CA GLU A 28 7.07 6.44 -24.35
C GLU A 28 8.34 7.00 -23.69
N THR A 29 8.27 8.19 -23.09
CA THR A 29 9.43 8.82 -22.43
C THR A 29 9.91 8.02 -21.22
N ILE A 30 8.97 7.46 -20.45
CA ILE A 30 9.29 6.62 -19.27
C ILE A 30 9.90 5.31 -19.75
N ILE A 31 9.31 4.67 -20.77
CA ILE A 31 9.82 3.42 -21.35
C ILE A 31 11.23 3.61 -21.91
N LYS A 32 11.48 4.70 -22.66
CA LYS A 32 12.82 5.04 -23.19
C LYS A 32 13.84 5.24 -22.06
N THR A 33 13.45 5.88 -20.97
CA THR A 33 14.32 6.13 -19.81
C THR A 33 14.64 4.83 -19.06
N ILE A 34 13.62 4.00 -18.80
CA ILE A 34 13.79 2.68 -18.17
C ILE A 34 14.68 1.78 -19.05
N ASN A 35 14.45 1.76 -20.37
CA ASN A 35 15.27 0.99 -21.31
C ASN A 35 16.74 1.41 -21.24
N LYS A 36 17.02 2.72 -21.21
CA LYS A 36 18.39 3.21 -21.06
C LYS A 36 19.05 2.72 -19.77
N PHE A 37 18.34 2.77 -18.64
CA PHE A 37 18.88 2.28 -17.36
C PHE A 37 19.09 0.76 -17.32
N ILE A 38 18.22 0.00 -18.00
CA ILE A 38 18.38 -1.44 -18.17
C ILE A 38 19.64 -1.73 -19.00
N ASP A 39 19.83 -1.04 -20.13
CA ASP A 39 20.96 -1.25 -21.04
C ASP A 39 22.30 -0.86 -20.38
N GLU A 40 22.29 0.17 -19.52
CA GLU A 40 23.45 0.60 -18.72
C GLU A 40 23.69 -0.28 -17.48
N ASN A 41 22.82 -1.28 -17.22
CA ASN A 41 22.86 -2.14 -16.03
C ASN A 41 22.90 -1.37 -14.70
N GLN A 42 22.26 -0.19 -14.69
CA GLN A 42 22.21 0.75 -13.56
C GLN A 42 20.75 1.12 -13.26
N LEU A 43 19.90 0.12 -13.07
CA LEU A 43 18.51 0.38 -12.69
C LEU A 43 18.44 0.95 -11.26
N PRO A 44 18.00 2.20 -11.05
CA PRO A 44 17.82 2.74 -9.71
C PRO A 44 16.59 2.13 -9.04
N HIS A 45 16.39 2.43 -7.76
CA HIS A 45 15.09 2.19 -7.12
C HIS A 45 14.03 3.05 -7.81
N LEU A 46 12.94 2.42 -8.25
CA LEU A 46 11.87 3.07 -9.00
C LEU A 46 10.61 3.20 -8.14
N LEU A 47 10.03 4.40 -8.12
CA LEU A 47 8.69 4.65 -7.59
C LEU A 47 7.77 4.96 -8.76
N LEU A 48 6.87 4.03 -9.09
CA LEU A 48 5.85 4.23 -10.11
C LEU A 48 4.55 4.68 -9.43
N TYR A 49 4.13 5.92 -9.69
CA TYR A 49 2.91 6.50 -9.11
C TYR A 49 1.99 7.04 -10.21
N GLY A 50 0.69 7.14 -9.90
CA GLY A 50 -0.32 7.66 -10.82
C GLY A 50 -1.69 7.00 -10.65
N PRO A 51 -2.72 7.46 -11.41
CA PRO A 51 -4.09 6.96 -11.32
C PRO A 51 -4.23 5.43 -11.50
N PRO A 52 -5.30 4.80 -11.00
CA PRO A 52 -5.55 3.38 -11.23
C PRO A 52 -5.72 3.09 -12.73
N GLY A 53 -5.25 1.92 -13.18
CA GLY A 53 -5.36 1.51 -14.59
C GLY A 53 -4.35 2.12 -15.56
N THR A 54 -3.37 2.92 -15.11
CA THR A 54 -2.32 3.50 -15.98
C THR A 54 -1.18 2.54 -16.32
N GLY A 55 -1.25 1.28 -15.88
CA GLY A 55 -0.27 0.25 -16.24
C GLY A 55 1.00 0.24 -15.37
N LYS A 56 1.00 0.82 -14.17
CA LYS A 56 2.16 0.83 -13.24
C LYS A 56 2.66 -0.58 -12.92
N THR A 57 1.78 -1.44 -12.40
CA THR A 57 2.06 -2.86 -12.11
C THR A 57 2.49 -3.61 -13.38
N SER A 58 1.80 -3.36 -14.50
CA SER A 58 2.16 -3.96 -15.80
C SER A 58 3.54 -3.53 -16.29
N THR A 59 3.94 -2.28 -16.04
CA THR A 59 5.23 -1.71 -16.45
C THR A 59 6.38 -2.34 -15.69
N ILE A 60 6.28 -2.46 -14.36
CA ILE A 60 7.36 -3.08 -13.57
C ILE A 60 7.48 -4.58 -13.84
N LEU A 61 6.36 -5.28 -14.09
CA LEU A 61 6.38 -6.70 -14.49
C LEU A 61 7.00 -6.89 -15.87
N ALA A 62 6.68 -6.05 -16.84
CA ALA A 62 7.30 -6.07 -18.17
C ALA A 62 8.80 -5.75 -18.11
N CYS A 63 9.19 -4.77 -17.27
CA CYS A 63 10.59 -4.44 -16.99
C CYS A 63 11.35 -5.64 -16.39
N ALA A 64 10.76 -6.31 -15.39
CA ALA A 64 11.34 -7.48 -14.75
C ALA A 64 11.54 -8.65 -15.75
N ARG A 65 10.60 -8.85 -16.68
CA ARG A 65 10.72 -9.85 -17.75
C ARG A 65 11.76 -9.50 -18.81
N LYS A 66 12.06 -8.22 -19.01
CA LYS A 66 13.14 -7.77 -19.90
C LYS A 66 14.51 -7.94 -19.24
N LEU A 67 14.59 -7.70 -17.92
CA LEU A 67 15.83 -7.83 -17.15
C LEU A 67 16.27 -9.29 -16.93
N TYR A 68 15.32 -10.21 -16.80
CA TYR A 68 15.60 -11.60 -16.47
C TYR A 68 15.04 -12.55 -17.52
N THR A 69 15.85 -13.52 -17.93
CA THR A 69 15.36 -14.62 -18.78
C THR A 69 14.30 -15.43 -18.03
N PRO A 70 13.40 -16.16 -18.72
CA PRO A 70 12.39 -17.00 -18.05
C PRO A 70 12.97 -18.01 -17.04
N ALA A 71 14.21 -18.49 -17.27
CA ALA A 71 14.92 -19.37 -16.33
C ALA A 71 15.45 -18.65 -15.08
N GLN A 72 15.63 -17.33 -15.15
CA GLN A 72 16.06 -16.45 -14.07
C GLN A 72 14.88 -15.77 -13.36
N PHE A 73 13.71 -15.66 -14.01
CA PHE A 73 12.45 -15.13 -13.47
C PHE A 73 11.79 -16.11 -12.46
N ASN A 74 12.60 -16.76 -11.62
CA ASN A 74 12.11 -17.55 -10.51
C ASN A 74 12.05 -16.67 -9.26
N SER A 75 11.30 -17.11 -8.24
CA SER A 75 11.16 -16.43 -6.94
C SER A 75 12.48 -16.28 -6.13
N VAL A 76 13.61 -16.65 -6.74
CA VAL A 76 14.98 -16.48 -6.26
C VAL A 76 15.58 -15.12 -6.67
N VAL A 77 15.10 -14.52 -7.76
CA VAL A 77 15.63 -13.25 -8.33
C VAL A 77 14.59 -12.13 -8.30
N VAL A 78 13.30 -12.47 -8.39
CA VAL A 78 12.19 -11.51 -8.30
C VAL A 78 11.30 -11.88 -7.11
N LEU A 79 11.04 -10.92 -6.23
CA LEU A 79 10.07 -11.02 -5.14
C LEU A 79 8.96 -9.99 -5.39
N GLU A 80 7.76 -10.45 -5.68
CA GLU A 80 6.55 -9.63 -5.74
C GLU A 80 5.80 -9.76 -4.42
N LEU A 81 5.57 -8.62 -3.77
CA LEU A 81 4.75 -8.52 -2.57
C LEU A 81 3.66 -7.50 -2.83
N ASN A 82 2.42 -7.83 -2.46
CA ASN A 82 1.40 -6.81 -2.28
C ASN A 82 1.51 -6.29 -0.85
N ALA A 83 1.78 -4.99 -0.69
CA ALA A 83 1.92 -4.33 0.60
C ALA A 83 0.59 -4.07 1.32
N SER A 84 -0.55 -4.36 0.67
CA SER A 84 -1.91 -4.23 1.22
C SER A 84 -2.47 -5.49 1.88
N ASP A 85 -1.77 -6.63 1.75
CA ASP A 85 -2.26 -7.92 2.20
C ASP A 85 -2.37 -8.01 3.74
N ASP A 86 -3.44 -8.63 4.25
CA ASP A 86 -3.90 -8.72 5.66
C ASP A 86 -2.85 -9.26 6.66
N ARG A 87 -1.70 -9.68 6.15
CA ARG A 87 -0.55 -10.23 6.86
C ARG A 87 0.34 -9.15 7.50
N GLY A 88 0.16 -7.88 7.12
CA GLY A 88 0.77 -6.71 7.77
C GLY A 88 2.27 -6.49 7.51
N ILE A 89 2.74 -5.27 7.81
CA ILE A 89 4.10 -4.76 7.56
C ILE A 89 5.23 -5.65 8.11
N GLY A 90 5.00 -6.31 9.25
CA GLY A 90 6.00 -7.17 9.88
C GLY A 90 6.40 -8.36 8.98
N ILE A 91 5.40 -9.01 8.37
CA ILE A 91 5.62 -10.16 7.48
C ILE A 91 6.29 -9.72 6.18
N VAL A 92 5.91 -8.57 5.63
CA VAL A 92 6.56 -7.96 4.45
C VAL A 92 8.04 -7.70 4.74
N ARG A 93 8.37 -7.11 5.90
CA ARG A 93 9.75 -6.84 6.31
C ARG A 93 10.57 -8.12 6.44
N ASP A 94 10.03 -9.15 7.09
CA ASP A 94 10.74 -10.41 7.29
C ASP A 94 10.96 -11.15 5.96
N GLN A 95 10.01 -11.09 5.04
CA GLN A 95 10.14 -11.64 3.68
C GLN A 95 11.19 -10.90 2.84
N ILE A 96 11.22 -9.57 2.92
CA ILE A 96 12.25 -8.73 2.28
C ILE A 96 13.63 -9.08 2.84
N LEU A 97 13.78 -9.13 4.17
CA LEU A 97 15.05 -9.45 4.82
C LEU A 97 15.53 -10.87 4.47
N SER A 98 14.63 -11.85 4.49
CA SER A 98 14.91 -13.21 4.08
C SER A 98 15.36 -13.28 2.61
N PHE A 99 14.65 -12.59 1.71
CA PHE A 99 15.01 -12.54 0.29
C PHE A 99 16.33 -11.83 0.02
N ALA A 100 16.56 -10.69 0.65
CA ALA A 100 17.82 -9.95 0.54
C ALA A 100 19.00 -10.79 1.04
N SER A 101 18.78 -11.63 2.06
CA SER A 101 19.81 -12.50 2.66
C SER A 101 20.04 -13.82 1.92
N ARG A 102 19.15 -14.25 1.02
CA ARG A 102 19.33 -15.47 0.21
C ARG A 102 20.59 -15.38 -0.67
N GLY A 103 21.36 -16.46 -0.84
CA GLY A 103 22.50 -16.46 -1.77
C GLY A 103 22.04 -16.23 -3.21
N ALA A 104 22.71 -15.34 -3.95
CA ALA A 104 22.43 -15.16 -5.38
C ALA A 104 23.00 -16.35 -6.16
N MET A 105 22.12 -17.18 -6.74
CA MET A 105 22.52 -18.31 -7.58
C MET A 105 23.15 -17.86 -8.90
N TYR A 106 22.85 -16.63 -9.34
CA TYR A 106 23.37 -16.02 -10.56
C TYR A 106 24.30 -14.85 -10.21
N LYS A 107 25.57 -14.97 -10.58
CA LYS A 107 26.69 -14.08 -10.17
C LYS A 107 26.60 -12.63 -10.65
N SER A 108 25.64 -12.28 -11.50
CA SER A 108 25.53 -10.98 -12.18
C SER A 108 24.11 -10.39 -12.18
N ALA A 109 23.14 -11.04 -11.53
CA ALA A 109 21.77 -10.55 -11.44
C ALA A 109 21.58 -9.83 -10.10
N PHE A 110 21.24 -8.54 -10.14
CA PHE A 110 20.73 -7.88 -8.94
C PHE A 110 19.37 -8.50 -8.56
N LYS A 111 18.97 -8.40 -7.30
CA LYS A 111 17.66 -8.89 -6.86
C LYS A 111 16.63 -7.80 -7.08
N LEU A 112 15.47 -8.16 -7.62
CA LEU A 112 14.36 -7.25 -7.80
C LEU A 112 13.28 -7.52 -6.76
N ILE A 113 12.92 -6.49 -6.00
CA ILE A 113 11.78 -6.51 -5.08
C ILE A 113 10.73 -5.56 -5.64
N ILE A 114 9.52 -6.07 -5.85
CA ILE A 114 8.36 -5.32 -6.31
C ILE A 114 7.38 -5.25 -5.15
N LEU A 115 7.08 -4.03 -4.70
CA LEU A 115 6.08 -3.75 -3.69
C LEU A 115 4.88 -3.10 -4.39
N ASP A 116 3.83 -3.86 -4.61
CA ASP A 116 2.58 -3.34 -5.17
C ASP A 116 1.68 -2.77 -4.05
N GLU A 117 0.83 -1.80 -4.40
CA GLU A 117 -0.07 -1.11 -3.46
C GLU A 117 0.61 -0.62 -2.17
N ALA A 118 1.82 -0.06 -2.29
CA ALA A 118 2.58 0.49 -1.16
C ALA A 118 1.89 1.67 -0.45
N ASP A 119 0.86 2.25 -1.07
CA ASP A 119 -0.05 3.25 -0.51
C ASP A 119 -1.14 2.63 0.37
N ALA A 120 -1.55 1.38 0.11
CA ALA A 120 -2.55 0.66 0.88
C ALA A 120 -2.05 0.22 2.28
N THR A 121 -0.77 0.46 2.60
CA THR A 121 -0.25 0.48 3.99
C THR A 121 -1.10 1.36 4.91
N THR A 122 -1.84 2.31 4.33
CA THR A 122 -2.82 3.15 5.02
C THR A 122 -4.08 2.40 5.51
N ASN A 123 -4.58 1.38 4.81
CA ASN A 123 -5.68 0.50 5.28
C ASN A 123 -5.20 -0.46 6.38
N ASP A 124 -3.98 -0.96 6.23
CA ASP A 124 -3.30 -1.73 7.28
C ASP A 124 -3.12 -0.91 8.56
N ALA A 125 -2.76 0.37 8.41
CA ALA A 125 -2.71 1.30 9.53
C ALA A 125 -4.09 1.50 10.18
N GLN A 126 -5.17 1.60 9.39
CA GLN A 126 -6.54 1.64 9.94
C GLN A 126 -6.89 0.36 10.71
N ASN A 127 -6.59 -0.81 10.14
CA ASN A 127 -6.85 -2.11 10.77
C ASN A 127 -6.00 -2.32 12.03
N ALA A 128 -4.74 -1.89 12.01
CA ALA A 128 -3.86 -1.88 13.17
C ALA A 128 -4.36 -0.94 14.28
N LEU A 129 -4.81 0.28 13.91
CA LEU A 129 -5.39 1.24 14.85
C LEU A 129 -6.69 0.69 15.48
N ARG A 130 -7.58 0.12 14.66
CA ARG A 130 -8.80 -0.55 15.13
C ARG A 130 -8.49 -1.66 16.13
N ARG A 131 -7.53 -2.54 15.80
CA ARG A 131 -7.07 -3.63 16.68
C ARG A 131 -6.51 -3.08 17.99
N LYS A 132 -5.68 -2.04 17.96
CA LYS A 132 -5.08 -1.44 19.16
C LYS A 132 -6.12 -0.80 20.08
N ILE A 133 -7.10 -0.09 19.51
CA ILE A 133 -8.18 0.53 20.30
C ILE A 133 -9.08 -0.57 20.89
N GLN A 134 -9.40 -1.62 20.14
CA GLN A 134 -10.14 -2.77 20.67
C GLN A 134 -9.38 -3.50 21.79
N GLU A 135 -8.07 -3.67 21.65
CA GLU A 135 -7.20 -4.24 22.69
C GLU A 135 -7.24 -3.39 23.96
N LEU A 136 -7.16 -2.06 23.86
CA LEU A 136 -7.26 -1.16 25.01
C LEU A 136 -8.64 -1.26 25.70
N LYS A 137 -9.73 -1.38 24.93
CA LYS A 137 -11.06 -1.59 25.51
C LYS A 137 -11.20 -2.92 26.23
N LEU A 138 -10.75 -4.01 25.61
CA LEU A 138 -10.92 -5.37 26.14
C LEU A 138 -9.96 -5.69 27.29
N ASN A 139 -8.67 -5.36 27.14
CA ASN A 139 -7.64 -5.75 28.10
C ASN A 139 -7.51 -4.78 29.27
N LYS A 140 -7.86 -3.50 29.09
CA LYS A 140 -7.80 -2.48 30.15
C LYS A 140 -9.17 -2.05 30.67
N GLY A 141 -10.26 -2.61 30.14
CA GLY A 141 -11.63 -2.26 30.56
C GLY A 141 -12.03 -0.80 30.28
N LEU A 142 -11.34 -0.12 29.36
CA LEU A 142 -11.60 1.27 29.02
C LEU A 142 -12.89 1.39 28.19
N ALA A 143 -13.77 2.32 28.55
CA ALA A 143 -14.87 2.68 27.68
C ALA A 143 -14.33 3.40 26.43
N LEU A 144 -15.03 3.29 25.29
CA LEU A 144 -14.63 4.06 24.10
C LEU A 144 -14.66 5.57 24.36
N GLN A 145 -15.51 6.01 25.30
CA GLN A 145 -15.62 7.39 25.73
C GLN A 145 -14.35 7.89 26.46
N ASP A 146 -13.71 7.04 27.28
CA ASP A 146 -12.44 7.37 27.93
C ASP A 146 -11.32 7.53 26.90
N ILE A 147 -11.29 6.64 25.91
CA ILE A 147 -10.34 6.69 24.79
C ILE A 147 -10.55 7.97 23.98
N LEU A 148 -11.81 8.34 23.71
CA LEU A 148 -12.13 9.57 22.98
C LEU A 148 -11.66 10.82 23.75
N THR A 149 -11.78 10.82 25.08
CA THR A 149 -11.34 11.93 25.95
C THR A 149 -9.82 12.11 25.92
N GLU A 150 -9.06 11.01 25.97
CA GLU A 150 -7.60 11.03 25.84
C GLU A 150 -7.17 11.47 24.43
N VAL A 151 -7.80 10.92 23.39
CA VAL A 151 -7.53 11.30 22.00
C VAL A 151 -7.84 12.78 21.77
N HIS A 152 -8.92 13.31 22.34
CA HIS A 152 -9.25 14.74 22.28
C HIS A 152 -8.13 15.60 22.89
N SER A 153 -7.62 15.19 24.06
CA SER A 153 -6.51 15.88 24.73
C SER A 153 -5.21 15.84 23.92
N TYR A 154 -4.99 14.79 23.13
CA TYR A 154 -3.87 14.69 22.21
C TYR A 154 -4.06 15.55 20.95
N VAL A 155 -5.26 15.52 20.35
CA VAL A 155 -5.60 16.33 19.16
C VAL A 155 -5.40 17.81 19.44
N MET A 156 -5.81 18.29 20.62
CA MET A 156 -5.62 19.69 21.05
C MET A 156 -4.14 20.14 21.09
N LYS A 157 -3.19 19.21 21.09
CA LYS A 157 -1.75 19.48 21.07
C LYS A 157 -1.13 19.36 19.67
N LEU A 158 -1.91 18.90 18.68
CA LEU A 158 -1.43 18.76 17.32
C LEU A 158 -1.38 20.12 16.63
N ASP A 159 -0.30 20.38 15.91
CA ASP A 159 -0.15 21.56 15.08
C ASP A 159 -0.75 21.28 13.70
N LEU A 160 -2.08 21.45 13.58
CA LEU A 160 -2.85 21.24 12.37
C LEU A 160 -3.39 22.56 11.82
N PRO A 161 -3.52 22.70 10.49
CA PRO A 161 -4.22 23.84 9.89
C PRO A 161 -5.63 23.99 10.48
N ASN A 162 -6.03 25.23 10.78
CA ASN A 162 -7.30 25.54 11.47
C ASN A 162 -8.52 24.84 10.86
N GLN A 163 -8.59 24.73 9.53
CA GLN A 163 -9.73 24.11 8.86
C GLN A 163 -9.84 22.60 9.12
N LEU A 164 -8.70 21.89 9.14
CA LEU A 164 -8.65 20.45 9.42
C LEU A 164 -8.85 20.17 10.90
N PHE A 165 -8.31 21.03 11.75
CA PHE A 165 -8.49 20.96 13.19
C PHE A 165 -9.97 21.08 13.58
N MET A 166 -10.67 22.08 13.00
CA MET A 166 -12.09 22.28 13.25
C MET A 166 -12.96 21.11 12.73
N ASP A 167 -12.67 20.60 11.52
CA ASP A 167 -13.40 19.44 10.98
C ASP A 167 -13.23 18.19 11.85
N LEU A 168 -11.99 17.91 12.30
CA LEU A 168 -11.70 16.79 13.19
C LEU A 168 -12.43 16.91 14.52
N LEU A 169 -12.41 18.09 15.15
CA LEU A 169 -13.10 18.34 16.40
C LEU A 169 -14.62 18.19 16.27
N CYS A 170 -15.21 18.72 15.21
CA CYS A 170 -16.65 18.55 14.96
C CYS A 170 -17.02 17.07 14.82
N LYS A 171 -16.25 16.29 14.06
CA LYS A 171 -16.47 14.85 13.91
C LYS A 171 -16.32 14.10 15.22
N MET A 172 -15.32 14.43 16.03
CA MET A 172 -15.12 13.82 17.36
C MET A 172 -16.28 14.16 18.32
N ALA A 173 -16.76 15.41 18.32
CA ALA A 173 -17.90 15.82 19.14
C ALA A 173 -19.20 15.09 18.75
N GLU A 174 -19.43 14.88 17.45
CA GLU A 174 -20.56 14.07 16.99
C GLU A 174 -20.48 12.61 17.47
N ILE A 175 -19.28 12.03 17.43
CA ILE A 175 -19.03 10.66 17.90
C ILE A 175 -19.28 10.57 19.41
N GLU A 176 -18.80 11.54 20.19
CA GLU A 176 -19.04 11.60 21.63
C GLU A 176 -20.54 11.68 21.95
N LYS A 177 -21.26 12.57 21.26
CA LYS A 177 -22.71 12.70 21.41
C LYS A 177 -23.43 11.38 21.10
N ARG A 178 -23.01 10.68 20.03
CA ARG A 178 -23.59 9.38 19.65
C ARG A 178 -23.29 8.32 20.71
N LEU A 179 -22.08 8.26 21.25
CA LEU A 179 -21.71 7.36 22.34
C LEU A 179 -22.54 7.62 23.60
N ALA A 180 -22.66 8.88 24.01
CA ALA A 180 -23.48 9.28 25.16
C ALA A 180 -24.98 8.91 24.97
N SER A 181 -25.46 8.87 23.73
CA SER A 181 -26.83 8.44 23.40
C SER A 181 -27.05 6.92 23.35
N GLY A 182 -26.02 6.11 23.62
CA GLY A 182 -26.11 4.65 23.64
C GLY A 182 -25.96 3.97 22.27
N CYS A 183 -25.35 4.65 21.29
CA CYS A 183 -25.01 4.01 20.01
C CYS A 183 -23.91 2.96 20.19
N ARG A 184 -23.85 1.99 19.26
CA ARG A 184 -22.87 0.91 19.32
C ARG A 184 -21.44 1.41 19.10
N ASP A 185 -20.56 1.02 20.02
CA ASP A 185 -19.14 1.39 20.00
C ASP A 185 -18.39 0.97 18.73
N ASP A 186 -18.79 -0.11 18.05
CA ASP A 186 -18.14 -0.60 16.84
C ASP A 186 -18.30 0.37 15.66
N ILE A 187 -19.49 0.96 15.52
CA ILE A 187 -19.79 1.99 14.52
C ILE A 187 -19.05 3.29 14.86
N GLN A 188 -19.03 3.67 16.13
CA GLN A 188 -18.38 4.90 16.58
C GLN A 188 -16.85 4.81 16.49
N LEU A 189 -16.27 3.65 16.76
CA LEU A 189 -14.84 3.40 16.55
C LEU A 189 -14.45 3.56 15.08
N ASN A 190 -15.22 2.97 14.16
CA ASN A 190 -14.99 3.15 12.72
C ASN A 190 -15.15 4.60 12.28
N SER A 191 -16.12 5.31 12.87
CA SER A 191 -16.33 6.74 12.61
C SER A 191 -15.12 7.56 13.06
N LEU A 192 -14.53 7.23 14.22
CA LEU A 192 -13.33 7.89 14.74
C LEU A 192 -12.12 7.66 13.82
N ILE A 193 -11.85 6.40 13.45
CA ILE A 193 -10.74 6.05 12.54
C ILE A 193 -10.89 6.76 11.20
N SER A 194 -12.10 6.79 10.64
CA SER A 194 -12.40 7.48 9.39
C SER A 194 -12.18 9.00 9.47
N ALA A 195 -12.52 9.62 10.61
CA ALA A 195 -12.28 11.04 10.82
C ALA A 195 -10.78 11.39 10.77
N PHE A 196 -9.93 10.62 11.45
CA PHE A 196 -8.47 10.79 11.40
C PHE A 196 -7.89 10.49 10.02
N TYR A 197 -8.40 9.48 9.34
CA TYR A 197 -7.97 9.14 8.00
C TYR A 197 -8.27 10.27 7.00
N SER A 198 -9.48 10.84 7.08
CA SER A 198 -9.86 11.98 6.24
C SER A 198 -8.88 13.15 6.40
N VAL A 199 -8.53 13.49 7.65
CA VAL A 199 -7.56 14.56 7.93
C VAL A 199 -6.19 14.24 7.36
N ARG A 200 -5.72 13.00 7.50
CA ARG A 200 -4.44 12.57 6.93
C ARG A 200 -4.43 12.71 5.40
N ASP A 201 -5.45 12.21 4.71
CA ASP A 201 -5.55 12.31 3.24
C ASP A 201 -5.57 13.77 2.77
N TYR A 202 -6.21 14.67 3.54
CA TYR A 202 -6.18 16.11 3.24
C TYR A 202 -4.79 16.72 3.43
N ILE A 203 -4.05 16.34 4.48
CA ILE A 203 -2.67 16.80 4.70
C ILE A 203 -1.77 16.29 3.58
N ASP A 204 -1.86 15.01 3.24
CA ASP A 204 -1.07 14.41 2.17
C ASP A 204 -1.33 15.17 0.86
N THR A 205 -2.60 15.41 0.52
CA THR A 205 -2.98 16.17 -0.70
C THR A 205 -2.43 17.60 -0.70
N PHE A 206 -2.43 18.32 0.42
CA PHE A 206 -1.90 19.69 0.50
C PHE A 206 -0.37 19.74 0.45
N CYS A 207 0.33 18.77 1.05
CA CYS A 207 1.79 18.66 0.98
C CYS A 207 2.33 18.30 -0.43
N TYR A 208 1.47 17.87 -1.36
CA TYR A 208 1.84 17.61 -2.76
C TYR A 208 1.66 18.81 -3.70
N VAL A 209 1.15 19.95 -3.21
CA VAL A 209 0.83 21.13 -4.06
C VAL A 209 1.87 22.26 -3.93
N ASP A 210 2.84 22.15 -3.01
CA ASP A 210 3.97 23.09 -2.88
C ASP A 210 5.31 22.49 -3.32
#